data_AF-A0A7L9VTM5-F1
#
_entry.id   AF-A0A7L9VTM5-F1
#
_cell.length_a   1.000
_cell.length_b   1.000
_cell.length_c   1.000
_cell.angle_alpha   90.00
_cell.angle_beta   90.00
_cell.angle_gamma   90.00
#
_symmetry.space_group_name_H-M   'P 1'
#
loop_
_entity.id
_entity.type
_entity.pdbx_description
1 polymer ?
#
loop_
_entity_poly.entity_id
_entity_poly.type
_entity_poly.pdbx_seq_one_letter_code
_entity_poly.pdbx_strand_id
1 'polypeptide(L)'
;EDVYSREQMVHEVLKNHRSIEEFCLSCGKMRVATFHPLFEGGLCLTCKDVYLEISYMYDDDGYQSYCTVCCGGREVLLCGNANCCRCFCVDCLDILVGAGAAN
;
A
#
# COMPACT_ATOMS: atom_id res chain seq x y z
N GLU A 1 4.82 21.05 7.65
CA GLU A 1 4.12 19.82 8.09
C GLU A 1 4.95 18.65 7.58
N ASP A 2 5.53 17.85 8.47
CA ASP A 2 6.54 16.85 8.12
C ASP A 2 5.97 15.84 7.11
N VAL A 3 6.47 15.92 5.87
CA VAL A 3 6.13 14.98 4.81
C VAL A 3 6.94 13.71 5.08
N TYR A 4 6.38 12.79 5.86
CA TYR A 4 6.95 11.45 6.01
C TYR A 4 6.83 10.70 4.69
N SER A 5 7.97 10.24 4.16
CA SER A 5 8.00 9.28 3.06
C SER A 5 7.65 7.87 3.57
N ARG A 6 7.34 6.93 2.66
CA ARG A 6 7.06 5.54 3.06
C ARG A 6 8.29 4.87 3.68
N GLU A 7 9.49 5.21 3.21
CA GLU A 7 10.75 4.70 3.75
C GLU A 7 10.99 5.22 5.17
N GLN A 8 10.67 6.50 5.43
CA GLN A 8 10.73 7.06 6.78
C GLN A 8 9.72 6.40 7.71
N MET A 9 8.48 6.16 7.25
CA MET A 9 7.49 5.40 8.01
C MET A 9 8.03 4.02 8.44
N VAL A 10 8.62 3.26 7.52
CA VAL A 10 9.18 1.93 7.83
C VAL A 10 10.32 2.05 8.85
N HIS A 11 11.17 3.08 8.73
CA HIS A 11 12.20 3.36 9.74
C HIS A 11 11.59 3.61 11.13
N GLU A 12 10.56 4.45 11.22
CA GLU A 12 9.87 4.75 12.48
C GLU A 12 9.25 3.50 13.13
N VAL A 13 8.64 2.63 12.33
CA VAL A 13 8.03 1.38 12.81
C VAL A 13 9.10 0.41 13.31
N LEU A 14 10.15 0.18 12.52
CA LEU A 14 11.16 -0.84 12.81
C LEU A 14 12.22 -0.40 13.83
N LYS A 15 12.57 0.89 13.87
CA LYS A 15 13.66 1.42 14.73
C LYS A 15 13.14 2.17 15.95
N ASN A 16 12.03 2.89 15.81
CA ASN A 16 11.46 3.69 16.89
C ASN A 16 10.24 3.03 17.54
N HIS A 17 9.90 1.79 17.13
CA HIS A 17 8.81 0.98 17.68
C HIS A 17 7.46 1.67 17.67
N ARG A 18 7.23 2.54 16.68
CA ARG A 18 5.93 3.18 16.48
C ARG A 18 4.94 2.19 15.88
N SER A 19 3.67 2.33 16.22
CA SER A 19 2.63 1.48 15.65
C SER A 19 2.47 1.78 14.16
N ILE A 20 2.41 0.74 13.34
CA ILE A 20 2.17 0.87 11.89
C ILE A 20 0.77 1.44 11.60
N GLU A 21 -0.19 1.28 12.52
CA GLU A 21 -1.53 1.84 12.44
C GLU A 21 -1.55 3.37 12.49
N GLU A 22 -0.47 4.00 12.99
CA GLU A 22 -0.33 5.45 13.00
C GLU A 22 0.05 6.03 11.63
N PHE A 23 0.32 5.19 10.62
CA PHE A 23 0.79 5.63 9.32
C PHE A 23 -0.07 5.14 8.16
N CYS A 24 -0.17 5.97 7.12
CA CYS A 24 -0.82 5.62 5.87
C CYS A 24 0.07 4.68 5.05
N LEU A 25 -0.36 3.44 4.85
CA LEU A 25 0.42 2.46 4.07
C LEU A 25 0.66 2.88 2.62
N SER A 26 -0.26 3.65 2.04
CA SER A 26 -0.15 4.07 0.63
C SER A 26 0.83 5.21 0.41
N CYS A 27 1.03 6.12 1.38
CA CYS A 27 1.86 7.32 1.19
C CYS A 27 2.82 7.68 2.34
N GLY A 28 2.80 6.96 3.46
CA GLY A 28 3.71 7.18 4.60
C GLY A 28 3.28 8.25 5.61
N LYS A 29 2.23 9.03 5.34
CA LYS A 29 1.79 10.13 6.23
C LYS A 29 1.10 9.62 7.50
N MET A 30 1.32 10.30 8.63
CA MET A 30 0.73 9.92 9.93
C MET A 30 -0.74 10.29 10.14
N ARG A 31 -1.31 11.18 9.33
CA ARG A 31 -2.70 11.68 9.50
C ARG A 31 -3.71 10.63 8.99
N VAL A 32 -3.72 9.47 9.63
CA VAL A 32 -4.61 8.36 9.35
C VAL A 32 -6.05 8.73 9.70
N ALA A 33 -6.97 8.52 8.77
CA ALA A 33 -8.40 8.75 8.94
C ALA A 33 -9.16 7.45 9.21
N THR A 34 -8.62 6.31 8.78
CA THR A 34 -9.22 4.98 8.97
C THR A 34 -8.17 3.89 8.80
N PHE A 35 -8.49 2.64 9.15
CA PHE A 35 -7.62 1.49 8.94
C PHE A 35 -7.59 1.05 7.48
N HIS A 36 -6.46 0.51 7.02
CA HIS A 36 -6.37 -0.10 5.70
C HIS A 36 -7.27 -1.36 5.67
N PRO A 37 -8.19 -1.52 4.70
CA PRO A 37 -9.21 -2.58 4.76
C PRO A 37 -8.67 -4.02 4.75
N LEU A 38 -7.44 -4.22 4.24
CA LEU A 38 -6.85 -5.54 4.00
C LEU A 38 -5.55 -5.84 4.76
N PHE A 39 -4.92 -4.81 5.34
CA PHE A 39 -3.58 -4.93 5.94
C PHE A 39 -3.52 -4.14 7.25
N GLU A 40 -2.67 -4.56 8.17
CA GLU A 40 -2.43 -3.82 9.41
C GLU A 40 -1.72 -2.51 9.12
N GLY A 41 -2.38 -1.39 9.43
CA GLY A 41 -1.92 -0.05 9.08
C GLY A 41 -3.08 0.89 8.77
N GLY A 42 -2.77 2.14 8.49
CA GLY A 42 -3.74 3.19 8.23
C GLY A 42 -3.90 3.58 6.76
N LEU A 43 -4.93 4.38 6.50
CA LEU A 43 -5.09 5.22 5.31
C LEU A 43 -5.36 6.66 5.74
N CYS A 44 -4.62 7.62 5.18
CA CYS A 44 -4.96 9.03 5.31
C CYS A 44 -6.22 9.36 4.48
N LEU A 45 -6.86 10.51 4.73
CA LEU A 45 -8.11 10.88 4.07
C LEU A 45 -8.02 10.79 2.53
N THR A 46 -6.98 11.37 1.93
CA THR A 46 -6.78 11.34 0.48
C THR A 46 -6.61 9.92 -0.07
N CYS A 47 -5.80 9.09 0.59
CA CYS A 47 -5.59 7.71 0.13
C CYS A 47 -6.82 6.83 0.35
N LYS A 48 -7.61 7.10 1.40
CA LYS A 48 -8.91 6.45 1.61
C LYS A 48 -9.86 6.80 0.46
N ASP A 49 -9.99 8.07 0.09
CA ASP A 49 -10.90 8.50 -0.97
C ASP A 49 -10.51 7.85 -2.31
N VAL A 50 -9.21 7.88 -2.66
CA VAL A 50 -8.69 7.16 -3.83
C VAL A 50 -8.98 5.66 -3.73
N TYR A 51 -8.72 5.03 -2.58
CA TYR A 51 -8.98 3.61 -2.40
C TYR A 51 -10.46 3.25 -2.65
N LEU A 52 -11.39 4.07 -2.15
CA LEU A 52 -12.82 3.86 -2.37
C LEU A 52 -13.21 4.00 -3.85
N GLU A 53 -12.56 4.89 -4.59
CA GLU A 53 -12.83 5.12 -6.01
C GLU A 53 -12.30 4.00 -6.91
N ILE A 54 -11.09 3.50 -6.65
CA ILE A 54 -10.37 2.67 -7.64
C ILE A 54 -9.95 1.27 -7.17
N SER A 55 -10.18 0.87 -5.91
CA SER A 55 -9.78 -0.47 -5.42
C SER A 55 -10.50 -1.65 -6.09
N TYR A 56 -11.62 -1.40 -6.77
CA TYR A 56 -12.40 -2.40 -7.52
C TYR A 56 -12.34 -2.19 -9.04
N MET A 57 -11.40 -1.39 -9.53
CA MET A 57 -11.15 -1.27 -10.97
C MET A 57 -10.33 -2.48 -11.43
N TYR A 58 -10.73 -3.07 -12.55
CA TYR A 58 -10.06 -4.21 -13.17
C TYR A 58 -9.73 -3.88 -14.62
N ASP A 59 -8.59 -4.38 -15.08
CA ASP A 59 -8.18 -4.29 -16.47
C ASP A 59 -8.75 -5.47 -17.29
N ASP A 60 -8.58 -5.43 -18.61
CA ASP A 60 -9.12 -6.44 -19.53
C ASP A 60 -8.53 -7.85 -19.32
N ASP A 61 -7.40 -7.96 -18.61
CA ASP A 61 -6.80 -9.24 -18.23
C ASP A 61 -7.47 -9.89 -17.01
N GLY A 62 -8.44 -9.19 -16.39
CA GLY A 62 -9.19 -9.64 -15.22
C GLY A 62 -8.47 -9.45 -13.88
N TYR A 63 -7.30 -8.82 -13.84
CA TYR A 63 -6.63 -8.40 -12.62
C TYR A 63 -7.02 -6.97 -12.23
N GLN A 64 -6.83 -6.64 -10.95
CA GLN A 64 -7.01 -5.27 -10.46
C GLN A 64 -6.08 -4.32 -11.22
N SER A 65 -6.61 -3.18 -11.65
CA SER A 65 -5.87 -2.16 -12.40
C SER A 65 -4.74 -1.52 -11.59
N TYR A 66 -4.81 -1.60 -10.26
CA TYR A 66 -3.88 -0.93 -9.36
C TYR A 66 -3.49 -1.83 -8.19
N CYS A 67 -2.30 -1.56 -7.62
CA CYS A 67 -1.79 -2.27 -6.45
C CYS A 67 -2.82 -2.31 -5.31
N THR A 68 -3.04 -3.50 -4.75
CA THR A 68 -3.99 -3.75 -3.66
C THR A 68 -3.69 -2.94 -2.37
N VAL A 69 -2.44 -2.49 -2.16
CA VAL A 69 -2.03 -1.74 -0.97
C VAL A 69 -2.17 -0.22 -1.13
N CYS A 70 -1.82 0.30 -2.31
CA CYS A 70 -1.68 1.75 -2.48
C CYS A 70 -2.60 2.35 -3.54
N CYS A 71 -3.37 1.52 -4.27
CA CYS A 71 -4.18 1.95 -5.39
C CYS A 71 -3.38 2.82 -6.39
N GLY A 72 -2.16 2.40 -6.66
CA GLY A 72 -1.26 3.02 -7.62
C GLY A 72 -0.19 2.01 -8.06
N GLY A 73 1.03 2.51 -8.25
CA GLY A 73 2.15 1.72 -8.74
C GLY A 73 2.23 1.72 -10.26
N ARG A 74 3.45 1.86 -10.80
CA ARG A 74 3.71 1.83 -12.24
C ARG A 74 3.95 0.41 -12.75
N GLU A 75 4.57 -0.42 -11.93
CA GLU A 75 4.91 -1.81 -12.21
C GLU A 75 4.35 -2.67 -11.08
N VAL A 76 3.65 -3.74 -11.44
CA VAL A 76 2.94 -4.63 -10.50
C VAL A 76 3.22 -6.09 -10.79
N LEU A 77 3.26 -6.89 -9.73
CA LEU A 77 3.28 -8.34 -9.79
C LEU A 77 1.85 -8.87 -9.64
N LEU A 78 1.42 -9.73 -10.55
CA LEU A 78 0.11 -10.36 -10.55
C LEU A 78 0.12 -11.63 -9.68
N CYS A 79 -0.94 -11.88 -8.93
CA CYS A 79 -1.04 -13.09 -8.13
C CYS A 79 -1.21 -14.33 -9.02
N GLY A 80 -0.34 -15.33 -8.89
CA GLY A 80 -0.42 -16.57 -9.67
C GLY A 80 -1.51 -17.57 -9.24
N ASN A 81 -2.30 -17.25 -8.22
CA ASN A 81 -3.41 -18.11 -7.80
C ASN A 81 -4.61 -17.88 -8.73
N ALA A 82 -5.10 -18.94 -9.38
CA ALA A 82 -6.17 -18.89 -10.39
C ALA A 82 -7.47 -18.22 -9.93
N ASN A 83 -7.74 -18.17 -8.61
CA ASN A 83 -8.93 -17.52 -8.04
C ASN A 83 -8.62 -16.16 -7.37
N CYS A 84 -7.48 -15.55 -7.69
CA CYS A 84 -7.05 -14.28 -7.12
C CYS A 84 -6.69 -13.29 -8.23
N CYS A 85 -7.41 -12.17 -8.26
CA CYS A 85 -7.20 -11.12 -9.24
C CYS A 85 -6.36 -9.94 -8.70
N ARG A 86 -5.64 -10.13 -7.59
CA ARG A 86 -4.88 -9.06 -6.92
C ARG A 86 -3.52 -8.85 -7.56
N CYS A 87 -3.02 -7.62 -7.46
CA CYS A 87 -1.68 -7.26 -7.87
C CYS A 87 -1.01 -6.36 -6.82
N PHE A 88 0.32 -6.40 -6.77
CA PHE A 88 1.11 -5.66 -5.80
C PHE A 88 2.24 -4.93 -6.51
N CYS A 89 2.38 -3.62 -6.30
CA CYS A 89 3.46 -2.88 -6.93
C CYS A 89 4.82 -3.19 -6.32
N VAL A 90 5.86 -3.12 -7.14
CA VAL A 90 7.26 -3.35 -6.75
C VAL A 90 7.61 -2.51 -5.52
N ASP A 91 7.29 -1.20 -5.55
CA ASP A 91 7.55 -0.30 -4.44
C ASP A 91 6.93 -0.77 -3.11
N CYS A 92 5.67 -1.25 -3.12
CA CYS A 92 5.01 -1.67 -1.89
C CYS A 92 5.66 -2.92 -1.32
N LEU A 93 6.09 -3.87 -2.17
CA LEU A 93 6.81 -5.04 -1.72
C LEU A 93 8.18 -4.64 -1.15
N ASP A 94 8.96 -3.86 -1.89
CA ASP A 94 10.32 -3.51 -1.47
C ASP A 94 10.36 -2.61 -0.23
N ILE A 95 9.35 -1.77 -0.03
CA ILE A 95 9.27 -0.89 1.14
C ILE A 95 8.66 -1.61 2.35
N LEU A 96 7.52 -2.28 2.19
CA LEU A 96 6.75 -2.82 3.33
C LEU A 96 7.19 -4.23 3.74
N VAL A 97 7.66 -5.04 2.79
CA VAL A 97 8.15 -6.41 3.06
C VAL A 97 9.65 -6.40 3.25
N GLY A 98 10.37 -5.71 2.37
CA GLY A 98 11.81 -5.51 2.48
C GLY A 98 12.48 -5.43 1.10
N ALA A 99 13.61 -4.73 1.04
CA ALA A 99 14.30 -4.47 -0.22
C ALA A 99 14.64 -5.77 -0.97
N GLY A 100 14.20 -5.87 -2.22
CA GLY A 100 14.41 -7.02 -3.09
C GLY A 100 13.33 -8.09 -2.98
N ALA A 101 12.27 -7.87 -2.21
CA ALA A 101 11.15 -8.82 -2.11
C ALA A 101 10.36 -8.98 -3.42
N ALA A 102 10.48 -8.02 -4.34
CA ALA A 102 9.87 -8.11 -5.66
C ALA A 102 10.67 -8.96 -6.68
N ASN A 103 11.88 -9.43 -6.33
CA ASN A 103 12.80 -10.14 -7.23
C ASN A 103 12.79 -11.67 -7.06
#